data_AF-K3XBG0-F1
#
_entry.id   AF-K3XBG0-F1
#
_cell.length_a   1.000
_cell.length_b   1.000
_cell.length_c   1.000
_cell.angle_alpha   90.00
_cell.angle_beta   90.00
_cell.angle_gamma   90.00
#
_symmetry.space_group_name_H-M   'P 1'
#
loop_
_entity.id
_entity.type
_entity.pdbx_description
1 polymer ?
#
loop_
_entity_poly.entity_id
_entity_poly.type
_entity_poly.pdbx_seq_one_letter_code
_entity_poly.pdbx_strand_id
1 'polypeptide(L)'
;MVMDLAVSTCSSMELELPDRLLYLFSASTRPIALRDERFELQAASLKSKVRQQPFVLTANLVLANDSMCAPGVLDMRKRPGSYRFHTMLASIGPLPPPVFSGNDMHLCNETTRFRQDAAYCLPISGRRDSPFCDGPGRMDLLTRSSSKCFASVLHLLTADVYDVLQSRDNKTTTSPLLLFQSLLGAVRSKSTLTSATNASIAYFSSSPRQRSSTLSRVQRRLWTRGYHMFRQDGDALWRVCVAPTHPLASSLYDPFAAIVGNRHLQFPHVTLHHVEAAPNAHWRVEAGGATTPRYQRIPHAKFFPLTKVQVNGVSYDTVADPQAFLAQEYGVDFLTTATPFAH
;
A
#
# COMPACT_ATOMS: atom_id res chain seq x y z
N MET A 1 41.23 -32.32 5.43
CA MET A 1 39.90 -32.45 4.80
C MET A 1 39.26 -31.08 4.85
N VAL A 2 39.15 -30.42 3.69
CA VAL A 2 38.54 -29.08 3.56
C VAL A 2 37.42 -29.23 2.54
N MET A 3 36.26 -28.63 2.79
CA MET A 3 35.16 -28.58 1.83
C MET A 3 35.28 -27.30 1.01
N ASP A 4 35.43 -27.44 -0.31
CA ASP A 4 35.22 -26.34 -1.24
C ASP A 4 33.72 -26.01 -1.33
N LEU A 5 33.36 -24.77 -1.06
CA LEU A 5 32.00 -24.24 -1.22
C LEU A 5 32.00 -23.22 -2.36
N ALA A 6 31.75 -23.70 -3.58
CA ALA A 6 31.68 -22.87 -4.77
C ALA A 6 30.35 -22.11 -4.85
N VAL A 7 30.30 -20.90 -4.30
CA VAL A 7 29.15 -19.98 -4.45
C VAL A 7 29.31 -19.15 -5.71
N SER A 8 28.52 -19.46 -6.74
CA SER A 8 28.46 -18.71 -8.00
C SER A 8 27.30 -17.72 -7.99
N THR A 9 27.56 -16.48 -7.57
CA THR A 9 26.59 -15.37 -7.61
C THR A 9 26.79 -14.53 -8.88
N CYS A 10 25.94 -14.78 -9.87
CA CYS A 10 25.93 -13.99 -11.11
C CYS A 10 25.10 -12.70 -10.91
N SER A 11 25.77 -11.61 -10.52
CA SER A 11 25.13 -10.32 -10.25
C SER A 11 25.04 -9.46 -11.51
N SER A 12 23.85 -9.34 -12.10
CA SER A 12 23.56 -8.38 -13.16
C SER A 12 23.45 -6.95 -12.59
N MET A 13 24.28 -6.03 -13.08
CA MET A 13 24.27 -4.62 -12.67
C MET A 13 23.69 -3.75 -13.78
N GLU A 14 22.50 -3.20 -13.57
CA GLU A 14 21.94 -2.14 -14.44
C GLU A 14 22.46 -0.77 -14.00
N LEU A 15 22.73 0.10 -14.98
CA LEU A 15 23.39 1.39 -14.77
C LEU A 15 22.69 2.45 -15.63
N GLU A 16 21.77 3.19 -15.03
CA GLU A 16 21.05 4.27 -15.72
C GLU A 16 22.00 5.46 -15.97
N LEU A 17 22.34 5.67 -17.25
CA LEU A 17 22.98 6.89 -17.72
C LEU A 17 21.92 7.88 -18.26
N PRO A 18 22.14 9.20 -18.14
CA PRO A 18 21.19 10.22 -18.57
C PRO A 18 21.22 10.48 -20.09
N ASP A 19 21.28 9.41 -20.91
CA ASP A 19 20.65 9.38 -22.23
C ASP A 19 20.54 7.94 -22.77
N ARG A 20 19.59 7.69 -23.67
CA ARG A 20 19.13 6.33 -24.04
C ARG A 20 20.18 5.48 -24.78
N LEU A 21 20.85 4.56 -24.08
CA LEU A 21 21.42 3.33 -24.64
C LEU A 21 21.65 2.28 -23.54
N LEU A 22 20.94 1.14 -23.60
CA LEU A 22 21.14 0.00 -22.69
C LEU A 22 22.23 -0.92 -23.24
N TYR A 23 23.26 -1.19 -22.44
CA TYR A 23 24.28 -2.21 -22.70
C TYR A 23 24.33 -3.21 -21.55
N LEU A 24 24.06 -4.49 -21.85
CA LEU A 24 24.23 -5.59 -20.91
C LEU A 24 25.69 -6.05 -20.92
N PHE A 25 26.35 -5.95 -19.76
CA PHE A 25 27.69 -6.52 -19.55
C PHE A 25 27.61 -7.85 -18.80
N SER A 26 28.42 -8.81 -19.22
CA SER A 26 28.65 -10.07 -18.52
C SER A 26 30.12 -10.13 -18.11
N ALA A 27 30.38 -10.26 -16.81
CA ALA A 27 31.72 -10.34 -16.24
C ALA A 27 31.89 -11.68 -15.53
N SER A 28 32.82 -12.51 -16.02
CA SER A 28 33.14 -13.81 -15.43
C SER A 28 34.43 -13.70 -14.61
N THR A 29 34.29 -13.55 -13.29
CA THR A 29 35.43 -13.48 -12.36
C THR A 29 35.78 -14.88 -11.83
N ARG A 30 37.00 -15.32 -12.10
CA ARG A 30 37.59 -16.47 -11.40
C ARG A 30 38.15 -16.01 -10.04
N PRO A 31 38.11 -16.85 -8.99
CA PRO A 31 38.66 -16.49 -7.69
C PRO A 31 40.19 -16.34 -7.77
N ILE A 32 40.70 -15.27 -7.15
CA ILE A 32 42.12 -15.04 -6.88
C ILE A 32 42.25 -14.85 -5.37
N ALA A 33 43.24 -15.50 -4.75
CA ALA A 33 43.48 -15.38 -3.32
C ALA A 33 44.01 -13.98 -2.98
N LEU A 34 43.34 -13.27 -2.07
CA LEU A 34 43.68 -11.91 -1.70
C LEU A 34 44.79 -11.87 -0.63
N ARG A 35 45.79 -11.02 -0.87
CA ARG A 35 46.65 -10.41 0.14
C ARG A 35 46.77 -8.91 -0.16
N ASP A 36 46.86 -8.15 0.92
CA ASP A 36 47.09 -6.70 1.02
C ASP A 36 46.02 -5.77 0.42
N GLU A 37 45.89 -4.60 1.06
CA GLU A 37 44.79 -3.66 0.86
C GLU A 37 45.05 -2.69 -0.29
N ARG A 38 44.58 -3.03 -1.50
CA ARG A 38 44.32 -2.05 -2.57
C ARG A 38 43.46 -2.65 -3.70
N PHE A 39 42.23 -2.16 -3.85
CA PHE A 39 41.35 -2.53 -4.96
C PHE A 39 41.61 -1.64 -6.20
N GLU A 40 42.59 -2.03 -7.03
CA GLU A 40 42.66 -1.52 -8.40
C GLU A 40 41.74 -2.32 -9.34
N LEU A 41 40.64 -1.70 -9.77
CA LEU A 41 39.79 -2.23 -10.84
C LEU A 41 40.48 -2.03 -12.20
N GLN A 42 41.32 -2.98 -12.61
CA GLN A 42 41.83 -3.03 -13.98
C GLN A 42 40.71 -3.36 -14.97
N ALA A 43 40.11 -2.31 -15.54
CA ALA A 43 39.16 -2.44 -16.63
C ALA A 43 39.86 -3.03 -17.88
N ALA A 44 39.41 -4.21 -18.31
CA ALA A 44 39.97 -4.88 -19.48
C ALA A 44 39.78 -4.03 -20.75
N SER A 45 40.89 -3.73 -21.43
CA SER A 45 41.07 -2.78 -22.53
C SER A 45 39.87 -2.63 -23.50
N LEU A 46 39.11 -1.54 -23.32
CA LEU A 46 38.17 -1.01 -24.32
C LEU A 46 38.79 0.22 -25.00
N LYS A 47 39.17 0.08 -26.27
CA LYS A 47 39.77 1.16 -27.07
C LYS A 47 38.72 2.19 -27.51
N SER A 48 38.42 3.18 -26.69
CA SER A 48 37.72 4.40 -27.13
C SER A 48 38.31 5.66 -26.47
N LYS A 49 38.36 6.77 -27.23
CA LYS A 49 38.87 8.06 -26.76
C LYS A 49 37.77 8.82 -26.02
N VAL A 50 37.63 8.61 -24.71
CA VAL A 50 36.77 9.43 -23.84
C VAL A 50 37.60 10.00 -22.69
N ARG A 51 37.36 11.29 -22.38
CA ARG A 51 38.14 12.09 -21.44
C ARG A 51 37.79 11.70 -20.01
N GLN A 52 38.75 11.17 -19.25
CA GLN A 52 38.53 10.80 -17.85
C GLN A 52 38.21 12.03 -16.98
N GLN A 53 37.14 11.93 -16.19
CA GLN A 53 36.91 12.73 -14.98
C GLN A 53 36.59 11.76 -13.84
N PRO A 54 37.17 11.93 -12.64
CA PRO A 54 36.91 11.03 -11.51
C PRO A 54 35.53 11.30 -10.89
N PHE A 55 34.59 10.40 -11.11
CA PHE A 55 33.33 10.37 -10.35
C PHE A 55 33.59 9.77 -8.96
N VAL A 56 33.37 10.56 -7.90
CA VAL A 56 33.44 10.07 -6.52
C VAL A 56 32.09 9.45 -6.13
N LEU A 57 32.03 8.12 -6.12
CA LEU A 57 30.87 7.36 -5.65
C LEU A 57 30.91 7.24 -4.12
N THR A 58 30.20 8.14 -3.42
CA THR A 58 29.97 8.02 -1.97
C THR A 58 28.95 6.92 -1.68
N ALA A 59 29.41 5.67 -1.68
CA ALA A 59 28.63 4.54 -1.19
C ALA A 59 28.58 4.54 0.34
N ASN A 60 27.41 4.87 0.91
CA ASN A 60 27.16 4.70 2.34
C ASN A 60 26.99 3.21 2.68
N LEU A 61 28.12 2.50 2.78
CA LEU A 61 28.20 1.16 3.33
C LEU A 61 27.90 1.20 4.83
N VAL A 62 26.61 1.16 5.15
CA VAL A 62 26.16 0.67 6.47
C VAL A 62 26.59 -0.79 6.53
N LEU A 63 27.43 -1.13 7.50
CA LEU A 63 27.83 -2.52 7.76
C LEU A 63 26.57 -3.32 8.10
N ALA A 64 26.12 -4.13 7.14
CA ALA A 64 25.04 -5.08 7.37
C ALA A 64 25.55 -6.15 8.34
N ASN A 65 25.05 -6.08 9.58
CA ASN A 65 25.09 -7.21 10.49
C ASN A 65 24.02 -8.19 9.99
N ASP A 66 24.37 -9.43 9.62
CA ASP A 66 23.49 -10.41 8.92
C ASP A 66 22.19 -10.79 9.66
N SER A 67 21.96 -10.22 10.85
CA SER A 67 20.74 -10.34 11.66
C SER A 67 19.72 -9.21 11.45
N MET A 68 20.06 -8.13 10.72
CA MET A 68 19.20 -6.95 10.56
C MET A 68 19.30 -6.28 9.18
N CYS A 69 18.22 -5.65 8.73
CA CYS A 69 18.20 -4.82 7.51
C CYS A 69 17.19 -3.67 7.62
N ALA A 70 17.28 -2.69 6.72
CA ALA A 70 16.37 -1.54 6.68
C ALA A 70 16.12 -1.05 5.23
N PRO A 71 14.86 -0.90 4.77
CA PRO A 71 14.55 -0.44 3.41
C PRO A 71 14.59 1.09 3.29
N GLY A 72 14.70 1.59 2.05
CA GLY A 72 14.53 3.02 1.78
C GLY A 72 13.08 3.49 1.99
N VAL A 73 12.87 4.42 2.94
CA VAL A 73 11.57 5.11 3.12
C VAL A 73 11.47 6.37 2.26
N LEU A 74 10.24 6.69 1.82
CA LEU A 74 9.97 7.81 0.92
C LEU A 74 10.02 9.18 1.62
N ASP A 75 10.80 10.11 1.06
CA ASP A 75 10.89 11.50 1.53
C ASP A 75 9.72 12.34 0.99
N MET A 76 8.72 12.60 1.83
CA MET A 76 7.52 13.38 1.47
C MET A 76 7.81 14.84 1.10
N ARG A 77 8.97 15.40 1.47
CA ARG A 77 9.36 16.76 1.03
C ARG A 77 9.60 16.82 -0.48
N LYS A 78 9.95 15.68 -1.10
CA LYS A 78 10.10 15.52 -2.56
C LYS A 78 8.79 15.22 -3.28
N ARG A 79 7.70 14.96 -2.54
CA ARG A 79 6.35 14.61 -3.04
C ARG A 79 5.26 15.24 -2.15
N PRO A 80 5.21 16.57 -1.99
CA PRO A 80 4.23 17.21 -1.13
C PRO A 80 2.80 16.94 -1.63
N GLY A 81 1.95 16.42 -0.75
CA GLY A 81 0.52 16.23 -1.01
C GLY A 81 -0.29 17.50 -0.74
N SER A 82 -1.45 17.60 -1.37
CA SER A 82 -2.39 18.74 -1.27
C SER A 82 -3.12 18.83 0.07
N TYR A 83 -3.15 17.76 0.86
CA TYR A 83 -3.87 17.72 2.15
C TYR A 83 -2.95 18.09 3.32
N ARG A 84 -3.51 18.78 4.32
CA ARG A 84 -2.84 19.18 5.58
C ARG A 84 -2.01 18.05 6.23
N PHE A 85 -2.49 16.81 6.18
CA PHE A 85 -1.77 15.64 6.67
C PHE A 85 -0.40 15.47 5.97
N HIS A 86 -0.36 15.49 4.64
CA HIS A 86 0.88 15.35 3.87
C HIS A 86 1.79 16.57 4.04
N THR A 87 1.23 17.77 4.18
CA THR A 87 2.00 18.99 4.50
C THR A 87 2.69 18.88 5.85
N MET A 88 1.97 18.45 6.89
CA MET A 88 2.52 18.28 8.24
C MET A 88 3.53 17.12 8.29
N LEU A 89 3.25 16.01 7.60
CA LEU A 89 4.18 14.88 7.45
C LEU A 89 5.49 15.31 6.77
N ALA A 90 5.43 16.14 5.72
CA ALA A 90 6.62 16.70 5.09
C ALA A 90 7.40 17.66 6.03
N SER A 91 6.70 18.44 6.87
CA SER A 91 7.34 19.36 7.83
C SER A 91 8.06 18.67 9.00
N ILE A 92 7.68 17.44 9.35
CA ILE A 92 8.39 16.61 10.34
C ILE A 92 9.76 16.15 9.81
N GLY A 93 9.93 16.15 8.48
CA GLY A 93 11.12 15.62 7.81
C GLY A 93 11.06 14.09 7.63
N PRO A 94 12.10 13.50 7.01
CA PRO A 94 12.17 12.06 6.83
C PRO A 94 12.38 11.38 8.18
N LEU A 95 11.48 10.47 8.54
CA LEU A 95 11.72 9.54 9.64
C LEU A 95 12.82 8.55 9.24
N PRO A 96 13.57 7.96 10.20
CA PRO A 96 14.49 6.88 9.90
C PRO A 96 13.73 5.70 9.25
N PRO A 97 14.41 4.86 8.45
CA PRO A 97 13.89 3.55 8.04
C PRO A 97 13.39 2.68 9.21
N PRO A 98 12.40 1.78 9.00
CA PRO A 98 12.17 0.68 9.93
C PRO A 98 13.39 -0.27 9.90
N VAL A 99 13.72 -0.88 11.03
CA VAL A 99 14.75 -1.92 11.12
C VAL A 99 14.05 -3.27 11.32
N PHE A 100 14.25 -4.18 10.38
CA PHE A 100 13.70 -5.54 10.42
C PHE A 100 14.79 -6.55 10.82
N SER A 101 14.38 -7.62 11.48
CA SER A 101 15.25 -8.71 11.92
C SER A 101 14.49 -10.04 11.86
N GLY A 102 15.22 -11.16 11.82
CA GLY A 102 14.62 -12.49 11.75
C GLY A 102 13.66 -12.65 10.56
N ASN A 103 12.43 -13.11 10.82
CA ASN A 103 11.43 -13.37 9.79
C ASN A 103 11.12 -12.16 8.90
N ASP A 104 11.13 -10.95 9.45
CA ASP A 104 10.67 -9.74 8.75
C ASP A 104 11.73 -9.16 7.79
N MET A 105 12.96 -9.71 7.76
CA MET A 105 14.02 -9.25 6.86
C MET A 105 13.65 -9.36 5.37
N HIS A 106 12.67 -10.20 5.01
CA HIS A 106 12.16 -10.27 3.64
C HIS A 106 11.51 -8.95 3.16
N LEU A 107 11.05 -8.10 4.08
CA LEU A 107 10.49 -6.77 3.79
C LEU A 107 11.53 -5.77 3.24
N CYS A 108 12.84 -6.06 3.42
CA CYS A 108 13.92 -5.30 2.79
C CYS A 108 14.11 -5.65 1.30
N ASN A 109 13.64 -6.82 0.85
CA ASN A 109 13.79 -7.25 -0.53
C ASN A 109 12.74 -6.60 -1.43
N GLU A 110 13.10 -5.52 -2.12
CA GLU A 110 12.19 -4.79 -3.02
C GLU A 110 11.51 -5.65 -4.09
N THR A 111 12.05 -6.83 -4.46
CA THR A 111 11.40 -7.70 -5.44
C THR A 111 10.09 -8.32 -4.94
N THR A 112 9.90 -8.41 -3.61
CA THR A 112 8.67 -8.93 -3.00
C THR A 112 7.45 -8.07 -3.31
N ARG A 113 7.61 -6.75 -3.50
CA ARG A 113 6.52 -5.83 -3.91
C ARG A 113 5.83 -6.23 -5.22
N PHE A 114 6.52 -6.99 -6.08
CA PHE A 114 6.00 -7.44 -7.37
C PHE A 114 5.19 -8.75 -7.27
N ARG A 115 5.25 -9.48 -6.15
CA ARG A 115 4.58 -10.79 -5.99
C ARG A 115 3.06 -10.69 -5.84
N GLN A 116 2.53 -9.47 -5.65
CA GLN A 116 1.10 -9.18 -5.48
C GLN A 116 0.41 -9.93 -4.32
N ASP A 117 1.18 -10.48 -3.39
CA ASP A 117 0.71 -11.15 -2.17
C ASP A 117 0.65 -10.19 -0.97
N ALA A 118 0.18 -10.72 0.18
CA ALA A 118 0.07 -9.97 1.43
C ALA A 118 1.40 -9.81 2.19
N ALA A 119 2.49 -10.50 1.80
CA ALA A 119 3.72 -10.54 2.59
C ALA A 119 4.48 -9.22 2.57
N TYR A 120 4.33 -8.39 1.54
CA TYR A 120 4.91 -7.03 1.50
C TYR A 120 4.06 -5.94 2.19
N CYS A 121 3.09 -6.34 3.01
CA CYS A 121 2.41 -5.42 3.94
C CYS A 121 3.22 -5.24 5.22
N LEU A 122 3.32 -4.01 5.71
CA LEU A 122 4.00 -3.71 6.96
C LEU A 122 3.26 -4.34 8.17
N PRO A 123 3.96 -5.00 9.10
CA PRO A 123 3.38 -5.43 10.38
C PRO A 123 2.96 -4.22 11.21
N ILE A 124 1.67 -4.11 11.53
CA ILE A 124 1.11 -2.99 12.31
C ILE A 124 0.10 -3.54 13.30
N SER A 125 0.36 -3.37 14.60
CA SER A 125 -0.65 -3.49 15.65
C SER A 125 -1.22 -2.12 16.04
N GLY A 126 -2.22 -2.13 16.92
CA GLY A 126 -2.80 -0.92 17.48
C GLY A 126 -3.95 -1.24 18.42
N ARG A 127 -4.21 -0.31 19.34
CA ARG A 127 -5.42 -0.34 20.18
C ARG A 127 -6.67 -0.18 19.31
N ARG A 128 -7.80 -0.66 19.85
CA ARG A 128 -9.14 -0.62 19.23
C ARG A 128 -10.23 -0.13 20.20
N ASP A 129 -9.82 0.17 21.43
CA ASP A 129 -10.66 0.37 22.59
C ASP A 129 -10.82 1.86 22.96
N SER A 130 -12.03 2.23 23.37
CA SER A 130 -12.36 3.55 23.92
C SER A 130 -11.80 3.67 25.35
N PRO A 131 -11.35 4.85 25.82
CA PRO A 131 -11.39 6.15 25.14
C PRO A 131 -10.20 6.43 24.19
N PHE A 132 -9.23 5.52 24.12
CA PHE A 132 -7.98 5.76 23.38
C PHE A 132 -8.16 5.81 21.86
N CYS A 133 -9.18 5.12 21.35
CA CYS A 133 -9.58 5.13 19.94
C CYS A 133 -10.77 6.07 19.64
N ASP A 134 -11.06 7.05 20.48
CA ASP A 134 -12.18 7.97 20.25
C ASP A 134 -11.81 9.04 19.20
N GLY A 135 -12.58 9.11 18.10
CA GLY A 135 -12.37 10.07 17.00
C GLY A 135 -11.13 9.82 16.11
N PRO A 136 -10.85 8.58 15.65
CA PRO A 136 -9.56 8.17 15.09
C PRO A 136 -9.14 8.93 13.82
N GLY A 137 -8.11 9.77 13.93
CA GLY A 137 -7.59 10.64 12.88
C GLY A 137 -6.29 10.13 12.25
N ARG A 138 -6.11 10.25 10.92
CA ARG A 138 -4.77 10.08 10.33
C ARG A 138 -3.74 11.09 10.88
N MET A 139 -4.20 12.20 11.47
CA MET A 139 -3.37 13.19 12.14
C MET A 139 -2.69 12.64 13.41
N ASP A 140 -3.32 11.73 14.14
CA ASP A 140 -2.83 11.14 15.39
C ASP A 140 -1.49 10.41 15.16
N LEU A 141 -1.34 9.82 13.96
CA LEU A 141 -0.15 9.08 13.52
C LEU A 141 1.10 9.97 13.36
N LEU A 142 0.92 11.30 13.32
CA LEU A 142 2.03 12.26 13.31
C LEU A 142 2.56 12.54 14.72
N THR A 143 1.89 12.07 15.78
CA THR A 143 2.36 12.19 17.17
C THR A 143 3.30 11.04 17.54
N ARG A 144 4.30 11.35 18.38
CA ARG A 144 5.24 10.34 18.94
C ARG A 144 4.63 9.58 20.14
N SER A 145 3.42 9.06 19.97
CA SER A 145 2.83 8.10 20.91
C SER A 145 3.34 6.68 20.62
N SER A 146 3.66 5.93 21.68
CA SER A 146 4.10 4.52 21.60
C SER A 146 2.96 3.58 21.21
N SER A 147 1.76 3.80 21.76
CA SER A 147 0.54 3.14 21.30
C SER A 147 -0.16 3.97 20.22
N LYS A 148 -0.91 3.33 19.32
CA LYS A 148 -1.66 3.97 18.23
C LYS A 148 -3.02 3.32 18.04
N CYS A 149 -4.01 4.08 17.59
CA CYS A 149 -5.31 3.51 17.25
C CYS A 149 -5.28 2.85 15.88
N PHE A 150 -5.74 1.60 15.79
CA PHE A 150 -5.81 0.81 14.55
C PHE A 150 -6.66 1.52 13.48
N ALA A 151 -7.78 2.12 13.89
CA ALA A 151 -8.67 2.87 13.01
C ALA A 151 -8.05 4.17 12.45
N SER A 152 -7.07 4.77 13.13
CA SER A 152 -6.34 5.94 12.59
C SER A 152 -5.47 5.55 11.39
N VAL A 153 -4.94 4.31 11.36
CA VAL A 153 -4.24 3.73 10.21
C VAL A 153 -5.21 3.36 9.08
N LEU A 154 -6.39 2.81 9.40
CA LEU A 154 -7.45 2.59 8.42
C LEU A 154 -7.97 3.91 7.80
N HIS A 155 -8.04 4.99 8.58
CA HIS A 155 -8.39 6.32 8.07
C HIS A 155 -7.29 6.88 7.15
N LEU A 156 -6.00 6.72 7.50
CA LEU A 156 -4.88 7.06 6.62
C LEU A 156 -5.00 6.34 5.27
N LEU A 157 -5.13 5.02 5.29
CA LEU A 157 -5.29 4.20 4.09
C LEU A 157 -6.54 4.62 3.30
N THR A 158 -7.68 4.82 3.95
CA THR A 158 -8.93 5.23 3.28
C THR A 158 -8.74 6.56 2.54
N ALA A 159 -8.21 7.58 3.20
CA ALA A 159 -8.07 8.91 2.62
C ALA A 159 -7.06 8.94 1.45
N ASP A 160 -5.92 8.29 1.61
CA ASP A 160 -4.84 8.31 0.61
C ASP A 160 -5.13 7.39 -0.60
N VAL A 161 -5.79 6.24 -0.39
CA VAL A 161 -6.23 5.36 -1.47
C VAL A 161 -7.40 5.97 -2.25
N TYR A 162 -8.33 6.65 -1.56
CA TYR A 162 -9.41 7.40 -2.22
C TYR A 162 -8.85 8.50 -3.12
N ASP A 163 -7.89 9.31 -2.64
CA ASP A 163 -7.24 10.35 -3.46
C ASP A 163 -6.48 9.75 -4.66
N VAL A 164 -5.73 8.65 -4.49
CA VAL A 164 -5.09 7.97 -5.63
C VAL A 164 -6.11 7.46 -6.64
N LEU A 165 -7.27 6.95 -6.20
CA LEU A 165 -8.37 6.55 -7.10
C LEU A 165 -9.11 7.74 -7.72
N GLN A 166 -9.23 8.89 -7.04
CA GLN A 166 -9.92 10.07 -7.55
C GLN A 166 -9.03 10.90 -8.50
N SER A 167 -7.70 10.75 -8.41
CA SER A 167 -6.73 11.52 -9.19
C SER A 167 -6.87 11.32 -10.71
N ARG A 168 -7.60 12.24 -11.35
CA ARG A 168 -7.81 12.27 -12.81
C ARG A 168 -6.48 12.51 -13.52
N ASP A 169 -6.15 11.68 -14.50
CA ASP A 169 -5.24 12.06 -15.59
C ASP A 169 -5.93 11.88 -16.94
N ASN A 170 -5.35 12.44 -18.00
CA ASN A 170 -5.92 12.45 -19.36
C ASN A 170 -6.09 11.05 -19.98
N LYS A 171 -5.77 9.97 -19.25
CA LYS A 171 -5.82 8.58 -19.71
C LYS A 171 -6.58 7.67 -18.73
N THR A 172 -6.97 8.15 -17.53
CA THR A 172 -7.51 7.34 -16.44
C THR A 172 -8.54 8.12 -15.62
N THR A 173 -9.81 7.75 -15.77
CA THR A 173 -10.92 8.27 -14.96
C THR A 173 -11.52 7.13 -14.13
N THR A 174 -11.01 7.00 -12.91
CA THR A 174 -11.65 6.23 -11.84
C THR A 174 -12.48 7.16 -10.96
N SER A 175 -13.64 6.67 -10.53
CA SER A 175 -14.51 7.38 -9.59
C SER A 175 -14.67 6.50 -8.35
N PRO A 176 -13.94 6.80 -7.25
CA PRO A 176 -14.10 6.07 -5.99
C PRO A 176 -15.35 6.53 -5.24
N LEU A 177 -15.86 5.67 -4.38
CA LEU A 177 -16.94 5.94 -3.43
C LEU A 177 -16.81 5.04 -2.19
N LEU A 178 -17.34 5.48 -1.04
CA LEU A 178 -17.39 4.63 0.16
C LEU A 178 -18.62 3.70 0.11
N LEU A 179 -18.39 2.41 0.35
CA LEU A 179 -19.40 1.37 0.59
C LEU A 179 -19.01 0.55 1.83
N PHE A 180 -19.85 -0.42 2.23
CA PHE A 180 -19.50 -1.44 3.23
C PHE A 180 -18.97 -0.81 4.54
N GLN A 181 -17.92 -1.37 5.17
CA GLN A 181 -17.45 -0.94 6.51
C GLN A 181 -17.09 0.55 6.61
N SER A 182 -16.55 1.15 5.54
CA SER A 182 -16.23 2.59 5.52
C SER A 182 -17.47 3.47 5.44
N LEU A 183 -18.51 3.04 4.72
CA LEU A 183 -19.80 3.73 4.69
C LEU A 183 -20.54 3.56 6.02
N LEU A 184 -20.45 2.38 6.64
CA LEU A 184 -21.04 2.09 7.96
C LEU A 184 -20.49 3.03 9.04
N GLY A 185 -19.16 3.23 9.08
CA GLY A 185 -18.54 4.23 9.97
C GLY A 185 -18.97 5.67 9.67
N ALA A 186 -18.99 6.05 8.38
CA ALA A 186 -19.42 7.38 7.95
C ALA A 186 -20.86 7.72 8.36
N VAL A 187 -21.77 6.74 8.31
CA VAL A 187 -23.19 6.91 8.69
C VAL A 187 -23.39 6.83 10.21
N ARG A 188 -22.74 5.89 10.91
CA ARG A 188 -22.95 5.67 12.36
C ARG A 188 -22.28 6.72 13.25
N SER A 189 -21.03 7.06 12.97
CA SER A 189 -20.19 7.89 13.85
C SER A 189 -19.48 9.04 13.13
N LYS A 190 -19.70 9.20 11.81
CA LYS A 190 -18.95 10.13 10.94
C LYS A 190 -17.43 9.91 11.04
N SER A 191 -17.01 8.68 11.31
CA SER A 191 -15.63 8.31 11.62
C SER A 191 -15.30 6.90 11.12
N THR A 192 -14.05 6.47 11.24
CA THR A 192 -13.65 5.09 10.98
C THR A 192 -14.03 4.22 12.17
N LEU A 193 -14.62 3.05 11.92
CA LEU A 193 -15.02 2.12 12.98
C LEU A 193 -13.78 1.58 13.72
N THR A 194 -13.79 1.68 15.05
CA THR A 194 -12.67 1.24 15.92
C THR A 194 -12.53 -0.28 16.00
N SER A 195 -13.64 -1.00 15.85
CA SER A 195 -13.71 -2.46 15.82
C SER A 195 -13.35 -3.09 14.46
N ALA A 196 -13.27 -2.29 13.38
CA ALA A 196 -13.02 -2.81 12.05
C ALA A 196 -11.58 -3.30 11.85
N THR A 197 -11.42 -4.41 11.12
CA THR A 197 -10.12 -4.91 10.66
C THR A 197 -9.67 -4.28 9.34
N ASN A 198 -10.62 -3.77 8.55
CA ASN A 198 -10.33 -3.14 7.26
C ASN A 198 -11.26 -1.96 6.96
N ALA A 199 -11.01 -1.33 5.82
CA ALA A 199 -11.85 -0.32 5.21
C ALA A 199 -12.27 -0.79 3.81
N SER A 200 -13.32 -0.19 3.24
CA SER A 200 -13.84 -0.54 1.92
C SER A 200 -14.02 0.69 1.04
N ILE A 201 -13.34 0.70 -0.10
CA ILE A 201 -13.56 1.69 -1.16
C ILE A 201 -14.05 0.95 -2.39
N ALA A 202 -15.16 1.40 -2.95
CA ALA A 202 -15.62 0.94 -4.24
C ALA A 202 -15.14 1.90 -5.34
N TYR A 203 -15.01 1.44 -6.58
CA TYR A 203 -14.57 2.27 -7.69
C TYR A 203 -15.20 1.84 -9.02
N PHE A 204 -15.58 2.83 -9.83
CA PHE A 204 -15.92 2.64 -11.23
C PHE A 204 -14.67 2.73 -12.11
N SER A 205 -14.59 1.90 -13.16
CA SER A 205 -13.73 2.13 -14.32
C SER A 205 -14.58 2.63 -15.48
N SER A 206 -14.17 3.73 -16.15
CA SER A 206 -14.87 4.24 -17.34
C SER A 206 -14.83 3.31 -18.55
N SER A 207 -14.10 2.19 -18.48
CA SER A 207 -14.26 1.05 -19.39
C SER A 207 -13.89 -0.27 -18.71
N PRO A 208 -14.73 -1.33 -18.79
CA PRO A 208 -14.37 -2.66 -18.29
C PRO A 208 -13.11 -3.22 -18.97
N ARG A 209 -12.95 -2.97 -20.29
CA ARG A 209 -11.77 -3.39 -21.07
C ARG A 209 -10.45 -2.76 -20.58
N GLN A 210 -10.53 -1.66 -19.82
CA GLN A 210 -9.36 -0.96 -19.27
C GLN A 210 -9.14 -1.22 -17.78
N ARG A 211 -9.97 -2.05 -17.10
CA ARG A 211 -9.85 -2.30 -15.65
C ARG A 211 -8.44 -2.72 -15.24
N SER A 212 -7.81 -3.65 -15.97
CA SER A 212 -6.44 -4.11 -15.68
C SER A 212 -5.41 -2.96 -15.79
N SER A 213 -5.39 -2.24 -16.91
CA SER A 213 -4.44 -1.15 -17.14
C SER A 213 -4.66 0.06 -16.23
N THR A 214 -5.90 0.31 -15.80
CA THR A 214 -6.25 1.26 -14.75
C THR A 214 -5.68 0.82 -13.40
N LEU A 215 -5.90 -0.42 -12.98
CA LEU A 215 -5.38 -0.94 -11.69
C LEU A 215 -3.85 -0.95 -11.66
N SER A 216 -3.16 -1.26 -12.77
CA SER A 216 -1.70 -1.14 -12.84
C SER A 216 -1.19 0.30 -12.69
N ARG A 217 -1.99 1.32 -13.04
CA ARG A 217 -1.63 2.74 -12.80
C ARG A 217 -1.90 3.12 -11.35
N VAL A 218 -3.03 2.69 -10.77
CA VAL A 218 -3.34 2.85 -9.34
C VAL A 218 -2.23 2.24 -8.48
N GLN A 219 -1.84 0.98 -8.74
CA GLN A 219 -0.74 0.28 -8.07
C GLN A 219 0.58 1.07 -8.12
N ARG A 220 0.97 1.59 -9.29
CA ARG A 220 2.19 2.44 -9.40
C ARG A 220 2.08 3.74 -8.61
N ARG A 221 0.92 4.42 -8.61
CA ARG A 221 0.70 5.63 -7.82
C ARG A 221 0.74 5.33 -6.30
N LEU A 222 0.17 4.20 -5.88
CA LEU A 222 0.25 3.71 -4.49
C LEU A 222 1.70 3.42 -4.08
N TRP A 223 2.49 2.73 -4.91
CA TRP A 223 3.93 2.55 -4.67
C TRP A 223 4.68 3.89 -4.53
N THR A 224 4.34 4.93 -5.32
CA THR A 224 4.96 6.25 -5.17
C THR A 224 4.60 7.00 -3.87
N ARG A 225 3.66 6.47 -3.08
CA ARG A 225 3.31 6.92 -1.72
C ARG A 225 3.66 5.92 -0.61
N GLY A 226 4.26 4.77 -0.96
CA GLY A 226 4.64 3.74 0.01
C GLY A 226 3.48 2.87 0.48
N TYR A 227 2.47 2.67 -0.36
CA TYR A 227 1.42 1.68 -0.16
C TYR A 227 1.63 0.48 -1.09
N HIS A 228 1.38 -0.72 -0.58
CA HIS A 228 1.44 -1.96 -1.36
C HIS A 228 0.03 -2.38 -1.76
N MET A 229 -0.13 -2.89 -2.99
CA MET A 229 -1.42 -3.28 -3.57
C MET A 229 -1.34 -4.72 -4.08
N PHE A 230 -2.23 -5.56 -3.55
CA PHE A 230 -2.14 -7.02 -3.59
C PHE A 230 -3.50 -7.68 -3.81
N ARG A 231 -3.48 -8.99 -4.08
CA ARG A 231 -4.64 -9.90 -4.01
C ARG A 231 -4.23 -11.11 -3.16
N GLN A 232 -5.19 -11.70 -2.47
CA GLN A 232 -4.97 -12.98 -1.80
C GLN A 232 -5.25 -14.12 -2.78
N ASP A 233 -4.50 -15.23 -2.67
CA ASP A 233 -4.74 -16.42 -3.48
C ASP A 233 -6.19 -16.91 -3.31
N GLY A 234 -6.85 -17.22 -4.42
CA GLY A 234 -8.26 -17.60 -4.47
C GLY A 234 -9.26 -16.44 -4.38
N ASP A 235 -8.83 -15.20 -4.14
CA ASP A 235 -9.71 -14.02 -4.07
C ASP A 235 -9.64 -13.17 -5.36
N ALA A 236 -10.76 -12.53 -5.69
CA ALA A 236 -10.88 -11.52 -6.76
C ALA A 236 -10.55 -10.10 -6.25
N LEU A 237 -10.80 -9.82 -4.96
CA LEU A 237 -10.71 -8.47 -4.40
C LEU A 237 -9.28 -8.00 -4.22
N TRP A 238 -8.97 -6.87 -4.85
CA TRP A 238 -7.74 -6.13 -4.62
C TRP A 238 -7.76 -5.47 -3.24
N ARG A 239 -6.59 -5.38 -2.62
CA ARG A 239 -6.39 -4.78 -1.31
C ARG A 239 -5.18 -3.86 -1.32
N VAL A 240 -5.17 -2.89 -0.40
CA VAL A 240 -4.08 -1.94 -0.22
C VAL A 240 -3.71 -1.85 1.25
N CYS A 241 -2.42 -1.93 1.55
CA CYS A 241 -1.84 -1.85 2.88
C CYS A 241 -0.66 -0.86 2.90
N VAL A 242 -0.18 -0.51 4.10
CA VAL A 242 1.07 0.25 4.28
C VAL A 242 2.24 -0.65 3.86
N ALA A 243 3.19 -0.13 3.09
CA ALA A 243 4.40 -0.86 2.69
C ALA A 243 5.61 -0.49 3.57
N PRO A 244 6.68 -1.32 3.60
CA PRO A 244 7.95 -0.99 4.27
C PRO A 244 8.61 0.33 3.84
N THR A 245 8.29 0.84 2.65
CA THR A 245 8.80 2.10 2.09
C THR A 245 7.98 3.34 2.49
N HIS A 246 6.91 3.17 3.26
CA HIS A 246 6.03 4.27 3.67
C HIS A 246 6.78 5.30 4.55
N PRO A 247 6.52 6.62 4.40
CA PRO A 247 7.19 7.66 5.22
C PRO A 247 6.98 7.52 6.74
N LEU A 248 5.90 6.84 7.16
CA LEU A 248 5.61 6.51 8.56
C LEU A 248 5.98 5.06 8.94
N ALA A 249 6.66 4.28 8.08
CA ALA A 249 6.87 2.85 8.31
C ALA A 249 7.58 2.56 9.66
N SER A 250 8.63 3.31 10.00
CA SER A 250 9.32 3.17 11.29
C SER A 250 8.52 3.59 12.53
N SER A 251 7.45 4.37 12.38
CA SER A 251 6.56 4.70 13.49
C SER A 251 5.37 3.74 13.58
N LEU A 252 4.94 3.14 12.46
CA LEU A 252 3.80 2.22 12.39
C LEU A 252 4.18 0.75 12.62
N TYR A 253 5.42 0.37 12.35
CA TYR A 253 5.92 -0.99 12.47
C TYR A 253 5.85 -1.52 13.92
N ASP A 254 5.32 -2.73 14.07
CA ASP A 254 5.40 -3.51 15.31
C ASP A 254 6.07 -4.87 15.04
N PRO A 255 7.29 -5.14 15.55
CA PRO A 255 7.99 -6.42 15.38
C PRO A 255 7.34 -7.60 16.12
N PHE A 256 6.34 -7.33 16.98
CA PHE A 256 5.55 -8.37 17.66
C PHE A 256 4.21 -8.63 16.97
N ALA A 257 3.82 -7.81 15.99
CA ALA A 257 2.64 -8.05 15.17
C ALA A 257 2.94 -9.16 14.15
N ALA A 258 2.27 -10.30 14.26
CA ALA A 258 2.43 -11.36 13.28
C ALA A 258 2.03 -10.87 11.87
N ILE A 259 2.89 -11.13 10.87
CA ILE A 259 2.47 -11.22 9.46
C ILE A 259 1.61 -12.48 9.37
N VAL A 260 0.32 -12.33 9.66
CA VAL A 260 -0.60 -13.46 9.70
C VAL A 260 -0.73 -14.04 8.30
N GLY A 261 -0.23 -15.27 8.12
CA GLY A 261 -0.16 -15.96 6.84
C GLY A 261 -1.53 -16.09 6.14
N ASN A 262 -1.47 -16.34 4.83
CA ASN A 262 -2.42 -16.08 3.72
C ASN A 262 -3.91 -16.50 3.87
N ARG A 263 -4.52 -16.47 5.07
CA ARG A 263 -5.90 -16.85 5.36
C ARG A 263 -6.64 -15.87 6.27
N HIS A 264 -5.94 -15.15 7.16
CA HIS A 264 -6.58 -14.21 8.11
C HIS A 264 -5.89 -12.84 8.11
N LEU A 265 -6.42 -11.91 7.32
CA LEU A 265 -5.88 -10.55 7.18
C LEU A 265 -6.17 -9.70 8.43
N GLN A 266 -5.29 -9.77 9.43
CA GLN A 266 -5.45 -9.05 10.71
C GLN A 266 -4.81 -7.65 10.72
N PHE A 267 -3.96 -7.33 9.73
CA PHE A 267 -3.31 -6.03 9.57
C PHE A 267 -4.22 -4.99 8.89
N PRO A 268 -3.99 -3.67 9.09
CA PRO A 268 -4.80 -2.61 8.48
C PRO A 268 -4.72 -2.64 6.95
N HIS A 269 -5.88 -2.75 6.28
CA HIS A 269 -5.97 -2.69 4.83
C HIS A 269 -7.25 -1.99 4.35
N VAL A 270 -7.22 -1.47 3.12
CA VAL A 270 -8.41 -1.09 2.35
C VAL A 270 -8.70 -2.21 1.35
N THR A 271 -9.95 -2.64 1.26
CA THR A 271 -10.47 -3.56 0.23
C THR A 271 -11.10 -2.76 -0.91
N LEU A 272 -10.79 -3.14 -2.15
CA LEU A 272 -11.19 -2.43 -3.37
C LEU A 272 -12.26 -3.19 -4.16
N HIS A 273 -13.47 -2.64 -4.17
CA HIS A 273 -14.65 -3.23 -4.80
C HIS A 273 -14.90 -2.61 -6.18
N HIS A 274 -14.85 -3.40 -7.26
CA HIS A 274 -15.21 -2.90 -8.59
C HIS A 274 -16.72 -2.67 -8.68
N VAL A 275 -17.14 -1.59 -9.35
CA VAL A 275 -18.54 -1.31 -9.65
C VAL A 275 -18.75 -1.15 -11.15
N GLU A 276 -19.76 -1.82 -11.68
CA GLU A 276 -20.08 -1.83 -13.11
C GLU A 276 -21.58 -1.91 -13.39
N ALA A 277 -21.99 -1.48 -14.58
CA ALA A 277 -23.38 -1.55 -15.00
C ALA A 277 -23.81 -3.00 -15.24
N ALA A 278 -24.98 -3.36 -14.74
CA ALA A 278 -25.68 -4.61 -14.98
C ALA A 278 -26.90 -4.38 -15.89
N PRO A 279 -27.48 -5.43 -16.51
CA PRO A 279 -28.66 -5.30 -17.36
C PRO A 279 -29.84 -4.60 -16.67
N ASN A 280 -30.76 -4.06 -17.48
CA ASN A 280 -32.01 -3.43 -17.04
C ASN A 280 -31.79 -2.25 -16.06
N ALA A 281 -30.79 -1.40 -16.32
CA ALA A 281 -30.45 -0.25 -15.47
C ALA A 281 -30.21 -0.61 -13.99
N HIS A 282 -29.44 -1.67 -13.75
CA HIS A 282 -28.92 -2.02 -12.42
C HIS A 282 -27.40 -1.83 -12.37
N TRP A 283 -26.84 -1.92 -11.18
CA TRP A 283 -25.39 -1.91 -10.92
C TRP A 283 -24.99 -3.17 -10.15
N ARG A 284 -23.79 -3.67 -10.46
CA ARG A 284 -23.12 -4.75 -9.74
C ARG A 284 -21.93 -4.17 -8.97
N VAL A 285 -21.81 -4.56 -7.70
CA VAL A 285 -20.62 -4.33 -6.86
C VAL A 285 -19.93 -5.68 -6.63
N GLU A 286 -18.63 -5.71 -6.82
CA GLU A 286 -17.80 -6.89 -6.53
C GLU A 286 -17.59 -7.01 -5.01
N ALA A 287 -18.34 -7.90 -4.37
CA ALA A 287 -18.12 -8.36 -3.01
C ALA A 287 -17.31 -9.67 -3.01
N GLY A 288 -16.66 -9.99 -1.89
CA GLY A 288 -15.88 -11.21 -1.74
C GLY A 288 -16.80 -12.43 -1.61
N GLY A 289 -16.43 -13.53 -2.27
CA GLY A 289 -17.27 -14.73 -2.36
C GLY A 289 -18.22 -14.71 -3.57
N ALA A 290 -18.43 -15.86 -4.19
CA ALA A 290 -19.04 -15.96 -5.52
C ALA A 290 -20.59 -15.78 -5.55
N THR A 291 -21.25 -15.70 -4.38
CA THR A 291 -22.65 -16.13 -4.21
C THR A 291 -23.53 -15.21 -3.36
N THR A 292 -23.34 -13.88 -3.41
CA THR A 292 -24.28 -12.89 -2.84
C THR A 292 -25.07 -12.14 -3.93
N PRO A 293 -26.28 -12.60 -4.32
CA PRO A 293 -27.11 -11.94 -5.34
C PRO A 293 -27.46 -10.48 -5.02
N ARG A 294 -27.49 -10.10 -3.74
CA ARG A 294 -27.83 -8.75 -3.26
C ARG A 294 -26.98 -7.66 -3.91
N TYR A 295 -25.71 -7.93 -4.21
CA TYR A 295 -24.78 -6.96 -4.79
C TYR A 295 -24.70 -7.03 -6.32
N GLN A 296 -25.45 -7.96 -6.96
CA GLN A 296 -25.42 -8.16 -8.41
C GLN A 296 -26.51 -7.35 -9.14
N ARG A 297 -27.53 -6.86 -8.43
CA ARG A 297 -28.66 -6.10 -9.00
C ARG A 297 -29.10 -4.96 -8.06
N ILE A 298 -28.31 -3.90 -7.95
CA ILE A 298 -28.72 -2.67 -7.26
C ILE A 298 -29.41 -1.74 -8.27
N PRO A 299 -30.68 -1.33 -8.10
CA PRO A 299 -31.38 -0.46 -9.06
C PRO A 299 -30.68 0.89 -9.24
N HIS A 300 -30.69 1.46 -10.46
CA HIS A 300 -30.02 2.73 -10.75
C HIS A 300 -30.39 3.85 -9.76
N ALA A 301 -31.68 4.03 -9.44
CA ALA A 301 -32.16 5.07 -8.53
C ALA A 301 -31.74 4.89 -7.05
N LYS A 302 -31.25 3.70 -6.66
CA LYS A 302 -30.61 3.49 -5.34
C LYS A 302 -29.10 3.76 -5.38
N PHE A 303 -28.49 3.78 -6.57
CA PHE A 303 -27.05 3.99 -6.75
C PHE A 303 -26.71 5.43 -7.14
N PHE A 304 -27.47 6.03 -8.05
CA PHE A 304 -27.27 7.38 -8.60
C PHE A 304 -28.52 8.27 -8.42
N PRO A 305 -28.35 9.60 -8.28
CA PRO A 305 -27.09 10.35 -8.25
C PRO A 305 -26.24 10.04 -7.00
N LEU A 306 -24.92 10.16 -7.11
CA LEU A 306 -24.03 9.95 -5.95
C LEU A 306 -24.28 11.04 -4.90
N THR A 307 -24.37 10.65 -3.63
CA THR A 307 -24.43 11.58 -2.49
C THR A 307 -23.07 11.71 -1.83
N LYS A 308 -22.98 12.53 -0.77
CA LYS A 308 -21.75 12.72 0.01
C LYS A 308 -21.95 12.37 1.48
N VAL A 309 -21.00 11.64 2.03
CA VAL A 309 -20.85 11.37 3.47
C VAL A 309 -19.56 12.01 3.99
N GLN A 310 -19.34 11.98 5.31
CA GLN A 310 -18.12 12.45 5.94
C GLN A 310 -17.50 11.39 6.85
N VAL A 311 -16.18 11.29 6.81
CA VAL A 311 -15.37 10.56 7.79
C VAL A 311 -14.32 11.53 8.32
N ASN A 312 -14.39 11.83 9.62
CA ASN A 312 -13.48 12.73 10.34
C ASN A 312 -13.30 14.11 9.65
N GLY A 313 -14.42 14.70 9.20
CA GLY A 313 -14.45 15.98 8.51
C GLY A 313 -14.00 15.97 7.04
N VAL A 314 -13.49 14.85 6.53
CA VAL A 314 -13.21 14.67 5.09
C VAL A 314 -14.48 14.14 4.40
N SER A 315 -14.88 14.77 3.30
CA SER A 315 -16.07 14.36 2.54
C SER A 315 -15.73 13.40 1.40
N TYR A 316 -16.53 12.36 1.25
CA TYR A 316 -16.39 11.30 0.25
C TYR A 316 -17.72 11.05 -0.45
N ASP A 317 -17.67 10.61 -1.70
CA ASP A 317 -18.85 10.23 -2.49
C ASP A 317 -19.37 8.85 -2.05
N THR A 318 -20.68 8.63 -2.19
CA THR A 318 -21.35 7.35 -1.95
C THR A 318 -22.62 7.23 -2.81
N VAL A 319 -23.36 6.14 -2.68
CA VAL A 319 -24.62 5.85 -3.38
C VAL A 319 -25.72 6.88 -3.10
N ALA A 320 -26.78 6.86 -3.92
CA ALA A 320 -27.96 7.71 -3.75
C ALA A 320 -28.65 7.54 -2.39
N ASP A 321 -28.79 6.29 -1.94
CA ASP A 321 -29.36 5.96 -0.62
C ASP A 321 -28.37 5.11 0.21
N PRO A 322 -27.50 5.75 1.01
CA PRO A 322 -26.54 5.04 1.83
C PRO A 322 -27.19 4.28 3.00
N GLN A 323 -28.38 4.67 3.46
CA GLN A 323 -29.05 3.97 4.56
C GLN A 323 -29.70 2.67 4.05
N ALA A 324 -30.40 2.70 2.92
CA ALA A 324 -30.95 1.48 2.32
C ALA A 324 -29.85 0.53 1.81
N PHE A 325 -28.67 1.03 1.41
CA PHE A 325 -27.52 0.18 1.08
C PHE A 325 -27.03 -0.58 2.33
N LEU A 326 -26.80 0.11 3.46
CA LEU A 326 -26.35 -0.52 4.70
C LEU A 326 -27.42 -1.46 5.29
N ALA A 327 -28.70 -1.09 5.23
CA ALA A 327 -29.79 -1.97 5.66
C ALA A 327 -29.89 -3.26 4.81
N GLN A 328 -29.43 -3.24 3.56
CA GLN A 328 -29.47 -4.39 2.65
C GLN A 328 -28.34 -5.41 2.89
N GLU A 329 -27.16 -4.99 3.35
CA GLU A 329 -26.13 -5.94 3.83
C GLU A 329 -26.48 -6.50 5.20
N TYR A 330 -26.72 -5.60 6.15
CA TYR A 330 -26.48 -5.83 7.58
C TYR A 330 -27.77 -5.85 8.41
N GLY A 331 -28.92 -5.67 7.78
CA GLY A 331 -30.22 -5.57 8.44
C GLY A 331 -30.56 -4.14 8.86
N VAL A 332 -31.83 -3.92 9.23
CA VAL A 332 -32.34 -2.58 9.58
C VAL A 332 -31.67 -1.97 10.82
N ASP A 333 -31.17 -2.82 11.72
CA ASP A 333 -30.52 -2.43 12.99
C ASP A 333 -29.00 -2.15 12.84
N PHE A 334 -28.51 -1.87 11.63
CA PHE A 334 -27.09 -1.60 11.36
C PHE A 334 -26.51 -0.41 12.16
N LEU A 335 -27.38 0.50 12.62
CA LEU A 335 -27.00 1.64 13.46
C LEU A 335 -26.64 1.25 14.90
N THR A 336 -27.29 0.22 15.45
CA THR A 336 -27.24 -0.15 16.88
C THR A 336 -26.44 -1.42 17.16
N THR A 337 -26.31 -2.33 16.18
CA THR A 337 -25.53 -3.57 16.32
C THR A 337 -24.07 -3.30 16.69
N ALA A 338 -23.57 -3.92 17.76
CA ALA A 338 -22.20 -3.68 18.26
C ALA A 338 -21.10 -4.21 17.32
N THR A 339 -21.44 -5.15 16.43
CA THR A 339 -20.53 -5.81 15.50
C THR A 339 -21.12 -5.79 14.08
N PRO A 340 -20.36 -5.39 13.04
CA PRO A 340 -20.74 -5.70 11.67
C PRO A 340 -20.62 -7.22 11.46
N PHE A 341 -21.73 -7.89 11.15
CA PHE A 341 -21.70 -9.31 10.82
C PHE A 341 -21.12 -9.51 9.41
N ALA A 342 -19.91 -10.05 9.35
CA ALA A 342 -19.41 -10.63 8.12
C ALA A 342 -20.16 -11.95 7.83
N HIS A 343 -21.01 -11.92 6.81
CA HIS A 343 -21.71 -13.07 6.23
C HIS A 343 -21.04 -13.49 4.91
#